data_AF-A0AAE0F336-F1
#
_entry.id   AF-A0AAE0F336-F1
#
_cell.length_a   1.000
_cell.length_b   1.000
_cell.length_c   1.000
_cell.angle_alpha   90.00
_cell.angle_beta   90.00
_cell.angle_gamma   90.00
#
_symmetry.space_group_name_H-M   'P 1'
#
loop_
_entity.id
_entity.type
_entity.pdbx_description
1 polymer ?
#
loop_
_entity_poly.entity_id
_entity_poly.type
_entity_poly.pdbx_seq_one_letter_code
_entity_poly.pdbx_strand_id
1 'polypeptide(L)'
;MLEPPKDPTSRAFSAPVPVAAISKHLCGVATDLALRCLDGYQARGGKVQGVAIALCCHGACHYEDYVGRAWWEDTLGLSAAHFEQVRQMTAWATGCRPAARVQMKERGDAKPDVSQSDDKPGKPEDGEGSTQLAHGSEQSGPTMLKEGEASGAAFGAESFTPEKMLHLGRMCKQLIDAGRLAYVREVLGLQADLVQYCLEEVSAENCLLVAWARDTPDVKD
;
A
#
# COMPACT_ATOMS: atom_id res chain seq x y z
N MET A 1 -50.21 -11.02 -0.74
CA MET A 1 -48.85 -11.28 -1.24
C MET A 1 -48.38 -10.01 -1.91
N LEU A 2 -47.36 -9.34 -1.37
CA LEU A 2 -46.74 -8.20 -2.05
C LEU A 2 -45.87 -8.76 -3.18
N GLU A 3 -46.08 -8.29 -4.41
CA GLU A 3 -45.27 -8.71 -5.54
C GLU A 3 -43.80 -8.31 -5.30
N PRO A 4 -42.83 -9.20 -5.61
CA PRO A 4 -41.42 -8.86 -5.51
C PRO A 4 -41.06 -7.74 -6.51
N PRO A 5 -40.09 -6.86 -6.16
CA PRO A 5 -39.70 -5.76 -7.03
C PRO A 5 -39.19 -6.27 -8.39
N LYS A 6 -39.63 -5.60 -9.46
CA LYS A 6 -39.47 -6.00 -10.87
C LYS A 6 -38.02 -5.96 -11.40
N ASP A 7 -37.08 -5.43 -10.62
CA ASP A 7 -35.66 -5.41 -10.95
C ASP A 7 -34.82 -5.38 -9.66
N PRO A 8 -34.01 -6.42 -9.35
CA PRO A 8 -33.14 -6.41 -8.17
C PRO A 8 -31.97 -5.41 -8.28
N THR A 9 -31.76 -4.78 -9.44
CA THR A 9 -30.66 -3.84 -9.71
C THR A 9 -31.10 -2.37 -9.71
N SER A 10 -32.39 -2.06 -9.77
CA SER A 10 -32.89 -0.68 -9.78
C SER A 10 -33.06 -0.13 -8.35
N ARG A 11 -31.99 -0.07 -7.56
CA ARG A 11 -32.01 0.80 -6.38
C ARG A 11 -31.82 2.24 -6.85
N ALA A 12 -32.93 2.98 -6.94
CA ALA A 12 -32.86 4.43 -7.07
C ALA A 12 -32.12 4.99 -5.83
N PHE A 13 -30.95 5.59 -6.04
CA PHE A 13 -30.23 6.29 -4.99
C PHE A 13 -30.94 7.59 -4.65
N SER A 14 -30.92 7.99 -3.38
CA SER A 14 -31.41 9.31 -2.95
C SER A 14 -30.58 10.43 -3.57
N ALA A 15 -31.15 11.63 -3.62
CA ALA A 15 -30.40 12.82 -4.04
C ALA A 15 -29.13 13.00 -3.17
N PRO A 16 -28.02 13.48 -3.75
CA PRO A 16 -26.80 13.76 -3.00
C PRO A 16 -27.04 14.77 -1.87
N VAL A 17 -26.48 14.47 -0.70
CA VAL A 17 -26.46 15.37 0.47
C VAL A 17 -25.03 15.79 0.81
N PRO A 18 -24.80 16.84 1.62
CA PRO A 18 -23.47 17.12 2.12
C PRO A 18 -22.93 15.94 2.97
N VAL A 19 -21.68 15.53 2.74
CA VAL A 19 -21.05 14.40 3.45
C VAL A 19 -19.72 14.80 4.08
N ALA A 20 -19.34 14.08 5.15
CA ALA A 20 -17.98 14.06 5.66
C ALA A 20 -17.47 12.62 5.65
N ALA A 21 -16.21 12.42 5.28
CA ALA A 21 -15.56 11.11 5.25
C ALA A 21 -14.60 10.97 6.42
N ILE A 22 -14.82 9.99 7.29
CA ILE A 22 -13.98 9.75 8.46
C ILE A 22 -13.54 8.30 8.46
N SER A 23 -12.24 8.09 8.64
CA SER A 23 -11.68 6.75 8.86
C SER A 23 -10.51 6.84 9.84
N LYS A 24 -10.34 5.78 10.63
CA LYS A 24 -9.09 5.54 11.34
C LYS A 24 -8.04 5.09 10.32
N HIS A 25 -7.49 3.90 10.46
CA HIS A 25 -6.63 3.28 9.47
C HIS A 25 -7.40 2.89 8.22
N LEU A 26 -7.22 3.68 7.16
CA LEU A 26 -7.59 3.30 5.81
C LEU A 26 -6.31 2.92 5.05
N CYS A 27 -6.08 1.63 4.88
CA CYS A 27 -4.75 1.11 4.55
C CYS A 27 -4.42 1.24 3.06
N GLY A 28 -3.22 1.75 2.76
CA GLY A 28 -2.63 1.71 1.43
C GLY A 28 -3.58 2.24 0.36
N VAL A 29 -3.80 1.42 -0.67
CA VAL A 29 -4.66 1.75 -1.81
C VAL A 29 -6.11 2.10 -1.45
N ALA A 30 -6.63 1.61 -0.32
CA ALA A 30 -8.00 1.90 0.08
C ALA A 30 -8.22 3.39 0.35
N THR A 31 -7.18 4.10 0.79
CA THR A 31 -7.24 5.56 0.96
C THR A 31 -7.42 6.24 -0.39
N ASP A 32 -6.60 5.87 -1.37
CA ASP A 32 -6.62 6.47 -2.69
C ASP A 32 -7.96 6.21 -3.41
N LEU A 33 -8.49 4.99 -3.31
CA LEU A 33 -9.81 4.66 -3.82
C LEU A 33 -10.94 5.44 -3.13
N ALA A 34 -10.85 5.62 -1.80
CA ALA A 34 -11.84 6.42 -1.08
C ALA A 34 -11.83 7.89 -1.53
N LEU A 35 -10.64 8.48 -1.74
CA LEU A 35 -10.52 9.84 -2.27
C LEU A 35 -11.11 9.96 -3.69
N ARG A 36 -10.87 8.96 -4.57
CA ARG A 36 -11.53 8.89 -5.88
C ARG A 36 -13.05 8.74 -5.78
N CYS A 37 -13.55 8.02 -4.77
CA CYS A 37 -15.00 7.93 -4.54
C CYS A 37 -15.60 9.28 -4.13
N LEU A 38 -14.88 10.10 -3.36
CA LEU A 38 -15.31 11.45 -2.98
C LEU A 38 -15.31 12.41 -4.19
N ASP A 39 -14.29 12.33 -5.03
CA ASP A 39 -14.26 13.05 -6.32
C ASP A 39 -15.46 12.66 -7.19
N GLY A 40 -15.68 11.35 -7.39
CA GLY A 40 -16.85 10.85 -8.09
C GLY A 40 -18.19 11.26 -7.46
N TYR A 41 -18.24 11.42 -6.13
CA TYR A 41 -19.42 11.96 -5.43
C TYR A 41 -19.66 13.42 -5.79
N GLN A 42 -18.62 14.25 -5.80
CA GLN A 42 -18.69 15.64 -6.25
C GLN A 42 -19.10 15.77 -7.71
N ALA A 43 -18.54 14.93 -8.58
CA ALA A 43 -18.89 14.90 -10.00
C ALA A 43 -20.39 14.58 -10.25
N ARG A 44 -21.06 13.93 -9.31
CA ARG A 44 -22.52 13.65 -9.36
C ARG A 44 -23.37 14.72 -8.67
N GLY A 45 -22.80 15.88 -8.32
CA GLY A 45 -23.48 16.98 -7.64
C GLY A 45 -23.52 16.86 -6.12
N GLY A 46 -22.82 15.89 -5.53
CA GLY A 46 -22.64 15.81 -4.09
C GLY A 46 -21.67 16.86 -3.56
N LYS A 47 -21.77 17.19 -2.27
CA LYS A 47 -20.84 18.11 -1.60
C LYS A 47 -20.05 17.38 -0.52
N VAL A 48 -18.73 17.41 -0.59
CA VAL A 48 -17.85 16.94 0.49
C VAL A 48 -17.51 18.13 1.38
N GLN A 49 -17.89 18.04 2.64
CA GLN A 49 -17.70 19.11 3.63
C GLN A 49 -16.41 18.92 4.44
N GLY A 50 -15.95 17.67 4.58
CA GLY A 50 -14.70 17.39 5.26
C GLY A 50 -14.23 15.96 5.09
N VAL A 51 -12.93 15.77 5.35
CA VAL A 51 -12.23 14.50 5.31
C VAL A 51 -11.36 14.39 6.56
N ALA A 52 -11.36 13.24 7.22
CA ALA A 52 -10.45 12.90 8.32
C ALA A 52 -10.04 11.43 8.18
N ILE A 53 -8.88 11.16 7.61
CA ILE A 53 -8.41 9.78 7.35
C ILE A 53 -7.04 9.59 7.98
N ALA A 54 -6.89 8.62 8.89
CA ALA A 54 -5.58 8.28 9.44
C ALA A 54 -4.80 7.42 8.42
N LEU A 55 -3.70 7.99 7.94
CA LEU A 55 -2.91 7.42 6.84
C LEU A 55 -2.02 6.32 7.39
N CYS A 56 -2.01 5.17 6.71
CA CYS A 56 -1.24 4.00 7.14
C CYS A 56 -0.97 3.05 5.97
N CYS A 57 -0.05 2.10 6.21
CA CYS A 57 0.29 1.05 5.26
C CYS A 57 0.73 1.59 3.89
N HIS A 58 1.61 2.59 3.87
CA HIS A 58 2.18 3.15 2.65
C HIS A 58 2.84 2.10 1.76
N GLY A 59 3.45 1.08 2.38
CA GLY A 59 3.97 -0.10 1.69
C GLY A 59 2.93 -0.90 0.90
N ALA A 60 1.63 -0.72 1.12
CA ALA A 60 0.57 -1.38 0.38
C ALA A 60 -0.07 -0.48 -0.70
N CYS A 61 0.55 0.67 -1.03
CA CYS A 61 0.09 1.52 -2.13
C CYS A 61 0.60 0.97 -3.46
N HIS A 62 -0.23 1.05 -4.50
CA HIS A 62 0.17 0.78 -5.87
C HIS A 62 0.15 2.07 -6.67
N TYR A 63 1.13 2.23 -7.56
CA TYR A 63 1.30 3.49 -8.30
C TYR A 63 0.06 3.80 -9.14
N GLU A 64 -0.50 2.78 -9.79
CA GLU A 64 -1.65 2.86 -10.68
C GLU A 64 -2.90 3.40 -9.96
N ASP A 65 -3.03 3.05 -8.68
CA ASP A 65 -4.16 3.44 -7.85
C ASP A 65 -3.91 4.69 -7.01
N TYR A 66 -2.66 5.11 -6.89
CA TYR A 66 -2.29 6.33 -6.17
C TYR A 66 -2.99 7.56 -6.79
N VAL A 67 -3.59 8.40 -5.94
CA VAL A 67 -4.28 9.62 -6.41
C VAL A 67 -3.32 10.75 -6.73
N GLY A 68 -2.16 10.78 -6.09
CA GLY A 68 -1.16 11.85 -6.23
C GLY A 68 -0.23 11.70 -7.44
N ARG A 69 -0.60 10.93 -8.47
CA ARG A 69 0.28 10.68 -9.64
C ARG A 69 0.65 11.95 -10.40
N ALA A 70 -0.33 12.82 -10.69
CA ALA A 70 -0.05 14.09 -11.38
C ALA A 70 0.92 14.95 -10.57
N TRP A 71 0.69 15.09 -9.26
CA TRP A 71 1.63 15.79 -8.37
C TRP A 71 3.03 15.13 -8.37
N TRP A 72 3.08 13.79 -8.32
CA TRP A 72 4.33 13.04 -8.31
C TRP A 72 5.15 13.23 -9.60
N GLU A 73 4.51 13.14 -10.75
CA GLU A 73 5.14 13.26 -12.06
C GLU A 73 5.42 14.73 -12.40
N ASP A 74 4.40 15.58 -12.34
CA ASP A 74 4.45 16.94 -12.85
C ASP A 74 5.17 17.89 -11.89
N THR A 75 5.02 17.69 -10.58
CA THR A 75 5.64 18.58 -9.58
C THR A 75 7.01 18.09 -9.14
N LEU A 76 7.19 16.78 -8.91
CA LEU A 76 8.48 16.25 -8.46
C LEU A 76 9.39 15.78 -9.61
N GLY A 77 8.85 15.57 -10.82
CA GLY A 77 9.62 14.98 -11.92
C GLY A 77 10.01 13.52 -11.67
N LEU A 78 9.25 12.81 -10.83
CA LEU A 78 9.55 11.43 -10.45
C LEU A 78 8.70 10.43 -11.22
N SER A 79 9.27 9.29 -11.58
CA SER A 79 8.57 8.22 -12.31
C SER A 79 7.88 7.23 -11.36
N ALA A 80 7.09 6.32 -11.94
CA ALA A 80 6.55 5.15 -11.26
C ALA A 80 7.63 4.29 -10.58
N ALA A 81 8.82 4.16 -11.20
CA ALA A 81 9.93 3.41 -10.62
C ALA A 81 10.47 4.06 -9.34
N HIS A 82 10.51 5.40 -9.28
CA HIS A 82 10.85 6.11 -8.04
C HIS A 82 9.78 5.90 -6.97
N PHE A 83 8.50 5.88 -7.35
CA PHE A 83 7.42 5.61 -6.40
C PHE A 83 7.59 4.24 -5.76
N GLU A 84 7.92 3.22 -6.55
CA GLU A 84 8.14 1.87 -6.05
C GLU A 84 9.31 1.80 -5.05
N GLN A 85 10.40 2.51 -5.32
CA GLN A 85 11.53 2.62 -4.38
C GLN A 85 11.10 3.31 -3.08
N VAL A 86 10.40 4.43 -3.16
CA VAL A 86 9.90 5.17 -1.99
C VAL A 86 8.91 4.33 -1.18
N ARG A 87 8.00 3.63 -1.86
CA ARG A 87 7.05 2.68 -1.25
C ARG A 87 7.78 1.63 -0.44
N GLN A 88 8.81 0.99 -1.00
CA GLN A 88 9.61 -0.01 -0.29
C GLN A 88 10.31 0.57 0.96
N MET A 89 10.86 1.78 0.84
CA MET A 89 11.56 2.45 1.96
C MET A 89 10.61 2.83 3.12
N THR A 90 9.29 2.95 2.88
CA THR A 90 8.33 3.22 3.97
C THR A 90 8.33 2.15 5.06
N ALA A 91 8.70 0.91 4.73
CA ALA A 91 8.78 -0.19 5.70
C ALA A 91 9.85 0.05 6.78
N TRP A 92 10.86 0.88 6.52
CA TRP A 92 11.88 1.22 7.51
C TRP A 92 11.33 2.01 8.70
N ALA A 93 10.18 2.67 8.55
CA ALA A 93 9.55 3.42 9.63
C ALA A 93 8.74 2.57 10.62
N THR A 94 8.41 1.32 10.27
CA THR A 94 7.58 0.43 11.10
C THR A 94 8.20 -0.94 11.34
N GLY A 95 9.12 -1.37 10.47
CA GLY A 95 9.62 -2.73 10.40
C GLY A 95 11.11 -2.92 10.73
N CYS A 96 11.92 -1.88 10.93
CA CYS A 96 13.29 -2.04 11.40
C CYS A 96 13.35 -2.09 12.94
N ARG A 97 12.83 -3.18 13.53
CA ARG A 97 13.57 -3.77 14.65
C ARG A 97 14.76 -4.48 13.99
N PRO A 98 16.03 -4.24 14.42
CA PRO A 98 17.11 -5.09 13.96
C PRO A 98 16.68 -6.54 14.18
N ALA A 99 17.08 -7.45 13.29
CA ALA A 99 17.08 -8.87 13.59
C ALA A 99 18.11 -9.14 14.72
N ALA A 100 17.93 -8.52 15.89
CA ALA A 100 18.49 -8.96 17.14
C ALA A 100 17.73 -10.25 17.45
N ARG A 101 18.27 -11.34 16.91
CA ARG A 101 18.13 -12.67 17.51
C ARG A 101 18.72 -12.56 18.91
N VAL A 102 17.97 -11.98 19.86
CA VAL A 102 18.19 -12.26 21.27
C VAL A 102 17.92 -13.75 21.37
N GLN A 103 19.00 -14.53 21.39
CA GLN A 103 18.96 -15.93 21.77
C GLN A 103 18.42 -15.95 23.20
N MET A 104 17.10 -16.07 23.32
CA MET A 104 16.48 -16.43 24.58
C MET A 104 16.91 -17.87 24.82
N LYS A 105 17.92 -18.01 25.68
CA LYS A 105 18.46 -19.29 26.13
C LYS A 105 17.31 -20.05 26.76
N GLU A 106 16.76 -21.03 26.05
CA GLU A 106 15.72 -21.89 26.61
C GLU A 106 16.27 -22.53 27.88
N ARG A 107 15.55 -22.27 28.97
CA ARG A 107 15.77 -22.90 30.26
C ARG A 107 15.42 -24.38 30.07
N GLY A 108 16.41 -25.24 30.21
CA GLY A 108 16.23 -26.68 30.01
C GLY A 108 15.25 -27.25 31.02
N ASP A 109 14.22 -27.93 30.51
CA ASP A 109 13.37 -28.82 31.28
C ASP A 109 13.59 -30.26 30.79
N ALA A 110 13.78 -31.14 31.76
CA ALA A 110 14.18 -32.53 31.61
C ALA A 110 13.13 -33.37 30.86
N LYS A 111 13.60 -34.30 30.01
CA LYS A 111 12.78 -35.40 29.48
C LYS A 111 12.60 -36.49 30.53
N PRO A 112 11.41 -37.10 30.68
CA PRO A 112 11.31 -38.47 31.11
C PRO A 112 11.46 -39.43 29.92
N ASP A 113 12.12 -40.52 30.24
CA ASP A 113 12.40 -41.74 29.48
C ASP A 113 11.13 -42.57 29.21
N VAL A 114 11.13 -43.37 28.13
CA VAL A 114 10.58 -44.75 28.02
C VAL A 114 10.67 -45.27 26.57
N SER A 115 11.65 -46.18 26.40
CA SER A 115 11.80 -47.40 25.57
C SER A 115 11.00 -47.67 24.28
N GLN A 116 11.78 -47.85 23.19
CA GLN A 116 11.92 -48.99 22.25
C GLN A 116 10.70 -49.78 21.71
N SER A 117 10.65 -49.91 20.37
CA SER A 117 10.75 -51.21 19.67
C SER A 117 11.06 -51.03 18.17
N ASP A 118 12.02 -51.81 17.68
CA ASP A 118 12.52 -51.92 16.29
C ASP A 118 11.49 -52.48 15.29
N ASP A 119 11.58 -52.08 14.00
CA ASP A 119 11.60 -53.01 12.85
C ASP A 119 11.86 -52.30 11.50
N LYS A 120 12.71 -52.91 10.68
CA LYS A 120 13.05 -52.64 9.25
C LYS A 120 13.14 -54.03 8.60
N PRO A 121 12.94 -54.27 7.28
CA PRO A 121 13.50 -53.46 6.18
C PRO A 121 12.72 -53.49 4.84
N GLY A 122 13.24 -52.82 3.79
CA GLY A 122 12.93 -53.14 2.38
C GLY A 122 13.06 -51.99 1.37
N LYS A 123 14.05 -52.05 0.47
CA LYS A 123 14.15 -51.36 -0.83
C LYS A 123 13.83 -52.40 -1.94
N PRO A 124 13.28 -52.01 -3.11
CA PRO A 124 14.07 -51.74 -4.34
C PRO A 124 13.58 -50.46 -5.07
N GLU A 125 14.40 -49.65 -5.75
CA GLU A 125 15.02 -49.78 -7.09
C GLU A 125 14.09 -49.50 -8.31
N ASP A 126 14.54 -48.50 -9.08
CA ASP A 126 14.54 -48.28 -10.53
C ASP A 126 13.27 -47.96 -11.35
N GLY A 127 13.40 -46.99 -12.24
CA GLY A 127 12.38 -46.62 -13.23
C GLY A 127 12.74 -45.38 -14.05
N GLU A 128 13.63 -45.56 -15.03
CA GLU A 128 14.01 -44.61 -16.07
C GLU A 128 12.83 -44.28 -17.02
N GLY A 129 12.87 -43.10 -17.67
CA GLY A 129 11.86 -42.71 -18.67
C GLY A 129 12.16 -41.41 -19.39
N SER A 130 13.17 -41.43 -20.26
CA SER A 130 13.49 -40.38 -21.24
C SER A 130 12.54 -40.43 -22.44
N THR A 131 12.02 -39.29 -22.89
CA THR A 131 11.76 -39.04 -24.31
C THR A 131 11.96 -37.56 -24.66
N GLN A 132 13.04 -37.29 -25.38
CA GLN A 132 13.24 -36.10 -26.21
C GLN A 132 12.49 -36.27 -27.53
N LEU A 133 11.84 -35.21 -28.02
CA LEU A 133 11.64 -34.99 -29.44
C LEU A 133 11.83 -33.49 -29.75
N ALA A 134 12.90 -33.21 -30.47
CA ALA A 134 13.17 -31.95 -31.13
C ALA A 134 12.62 -32.00 -32.57
N HIS A 135 12.09 -30.89 -33.07
CA HIS A 135 12.04 -30.54 -34.49
C HIS A 135 12.18 -29.01 -34.60
N GLY A 136 13.19 -28.56 -35.33
CA GLY A 136 13.49 -27.14 -35.54
C GLY A 136 13.05 -26.64 -36.91
N SER A 137 13.01 -25.32 -37.07
CA SER A 137 13.36 -24.60 -38.31
C SER A 137 13.52 -23.09 -38.06
N GLU A 138 14.78 -22.69 -38.10
CA GLU A 138 15.45 -21.46 -38.58
C GLU A 138 14.75 -20.09 -38.81
N GLN A 139 15.37 -19.09 -38.18
CA GLN A 139 15.90 -17.80 -38.69
C GLN A 139 14.96 -16.69 -39.22
N SER A 140 14.98 -15.54 -38.52
CA SER A 140 15.14 -14.17 -39.07
C SER A 140 15.33 -13.16 -37.94
N GLY A 141 16.50 -12.51 -37.85
CA GLY A 141 16.71 -11.28 -37.04
C GLY A 141 16.19 -10.02 -37.77
N PRO A 142 16.28 -8.79 -37.20
CA PRO A 142 17.37 -8.36 -36.30
C PRO A 142 16.96 -7.50 -35.07
N THR A 143 17.99 -7.31 -34.24
CA THR A 143 18.30 -6.13 -33.40
C THR A 143 17.90 -6.15 -31.93
N MET A 144 18.94 -5.95 -31.12
CA MET A 144 18.98 -5.98 -29.67
C MET A 144 18.27 -4.78 -29.05
N LEU A 145 17.44 -5.03 -28.04
CA LEU A 145 17.38 -4.26 -26.80
C LEU A 145 17.31 -5.28 -25.66
N LYS A 146 18.34 -5.32 -24.82
CA LYS A 146 18.37 -6.15 -23.61
C LYS A 146 17.46 -5.52 -22.57
N GLU A 147 16.32 -6.13 -22.33
CA GLU A 147 15.63 -6.03 -21.05
C GLU A 147 16.12 -7.15 -20.13
N GLY A 148 16.27 -6.84 -18.85
CA GLY A 148 16.14 -7.84 -17.80
C GLY A 148 17.40 -8.20 -17.02
N GLU A 149 17.94 -7.23 -16.27
CA GLU A 149 18.47 -7.50 -14.91
C GLU A 149 18.12 -6.30 -14.01
N ALA A 150 16.83 -6.12 -13.73
CA ALA A 150 16.45 -5.49 -12.47
C ALA A 150 16.69 -6.52 -11.36
N SER A 151 17.97 -6.68 -11.01
CA SER A 151 18.36 -7.35 -9.78
C SER A 151 17.58 -6.69 -8.65
N GLY A 152 16.72 -7.46 -8.00
CA GLY A 152 16.04 -7.12 -6.75
C GLY A 152 17.03 -7.01 -5.59
N ALA A 153 18.11 -6.25 -5.77
CA ALA A 153 18.95 -5.78 -4.70
C ALA A 153 18.11 -4.76 -3.93
N ALA A 154 17.60 -5.17 -2.76
CA ALA A 154 17.07 -4.27 -1.77
C ALA A 154 18.01 -3.06 -1.67
N PHE A 155 17.48 -1.86 -1.94
CA PHE A 155 18.22 -0.60 -1.88
C PHE A 155 19.11 -0.62 -0.62
N GLY A 156 20.43 -0.67 -0.81
CA GLY A 156 21.39 -1.23 0.15
C GLY A 156 21.19 -0.75 1.58
N ALA A 157 20.42 -1.51 2.37
CA ALA A 157 20.17 -1.27 3.79
C ALA A 157 21.48 -1.28 4.60
N GLU A 158 22.51 -1.94 4.08
CA GLU A 158 23.85 -2.04 4.67
C GLU A 158 24.60 -0.69 4.73
N SER A 159 24.09 0.35 4.04
CA SER A 159 24.70 1.69 4.01
C SER A 159 24.16 2.66 5.08
N PHE A 160 23.13 2.27 5.85
CA PHE A 160 22.44 3.20 6.75
C PHE A 160 22.37 2.69 8.20
N THR A 161 22.50 3.61 9.16
CA THR A 161 22.23 3.27 10.56
C THR A 161 20.72 3.06 10.78
N PRO A 162 20.31 2.28 11.79
CA PRO A 162 18.89 2.09 12.10
C PRO A 162 18.12 3.40 12.28
N GLU A 163 18.72 4.40 12.92
CA GLU A 163 18.12 5.72 13.14
C GLU A 163 17.90 6.44 11.80
N LYS A 164 18.87 6.34 10.88
CA LYS A 164 18.77 6.94 9.55
C LYS A 164 17.72 6.22 8.70
N MET A 165 17.64 4.89 8.77
CA MET A 165 16.59 4.13 8.09
C MET A 165 15.19 4.51 8.59
N LEU A 166 15.01 4.61 9.91
CA LEU A 166 13.76 5.06 10.53
C LEU A 166 13.37 6.45 10.05
N HIS A 167 14.31 7.40 10.03
CA HIS A 167 14.07 8.75 9.56
C HIS A 167 13.69 8.78 8.07
N LEU A 168 14.45 8.10 7.21
CA LEU A 168 14.17 8.01 5.77
C LEU A 168 12.81 7.34 5.50
N GLY A 169 12.47 6.30 6.23
CA GLY A 169 11.16 5.65 6.11
C GLY A 169 10.02 6.62 6.43
N ARG A 170 10.17 7.48 7.45
CA ARG A 170 9.17 8.51 7.77
C ARG A 170 9.05 9.55 6.67
N MET A 171 10.18 10.00 6.10
CA MET A 171 10.17 10.92 4.96
C MET A 171 9.47 10.30 3.74
N CYS A 172 9.69 9.02 3.47
CA CYS A 172 9.05 8.32 2.36
C CYS A 172 7.52 8.22 2.55
N LYS A 173 7.06 7.97 3.78
CA LYS A 173 5.63 8.04 4.11
C LYS A 173 5.06 9.43 3.86
N GLN A 174 5.74 10.47 4.35
CA GLN A 174 5.33 11.86 4.15
C GLN A 174 5.28 12.25 2.67
N LEU A 175 6.18 11.72 1.84
CA LEU A 175 6.19 11.99 0.40
C LEU A 175 4.94 11.44 -0.31
N ILE A 176 4.52 10.22 0.05
CA ILE A 176 3.27 9.63 -0.45
C ILE A 176 2.05 10.39 0.08
N ASP A 177 2.08 10.83 1.33
CA ASP A 177 0.97 11.60 1.89
C ASP A 177 0.87 13.01 1.30
N ALA A 178 1.98 13.61 0.88
CA ALA A 178 2.01 14.91 0.23
C ALA A 178 1.25 14.91 -1.12
N GLY A 179 1.34 13.85 -1.92
CA GLY A 179 0.54 13.79 -3.15
C GLY A 179 -0.94 13.50 -2.89
N ARG A 180 -1.30 12.80 -1.81
CA ARG A 180 -2.71 12.71 -1.35
C ARG A 180 -3.23 14.07 -0.90
N LEU A 181 -2.42 14.82 -0.17
CA LEU A 181 -2.73 16.19 0.24
C LEU A 181 -2.93 17.11 -0.97
N ALA A 182 -2.05 17.02 -1.97
CA ALA A 182 -2.19 17.75 -3.23
C ALA A 182 -3.49 17.40 -3.94
N TYR A 183 -3.81 16.10 -4.08
CA TYR A 183 -5.07 15.65 -4.68
C TYR A 183 -6.30 16.22 -3.97
N VAL A 184 -6.33 16.20 -2.63
CA VAL A 184 -7.45 16.77 -1.86
C VAL A 184 -7.59 18.28 -2.09
N ARG A 185 -6.47 19.01 -2.16
CA ARG A 185 -6.49 20.46 -2.37
C ARG A 185 -6.88 20.85 -3.78
N GLU A 186 -6.36 20.15 -4.78
CA GLU A 186 -6.47 20.51 -6.19
C GLU A 186 -7.71 19.90 -6.85
N VAL A 187 -8.04 18.64 -6.53
CA VAL A 187 -9.14 17.90 -7.18
C VAL A 187 -10.43 18.01 -6.37
N LEU A 188 -10.38 17.77 -5.05
CA LEU A 188 -11.57 17.93 -4.21
C LEU A 188 -11.89 19.40 -3.91
N GLY A 189 -10.93 20.31 -4.11
CA GLY A 189 -11.10 21.75 -3.87
C GLY A 189 -11.21 22.13 -2.40
N LEU A 190 -10.75 21.26 -1.49
CA LEU A 190 -10.84 21.47 -0.04
C LEU A 190 -9.59 22.20 0.48
N GLN A 191 -9.73 22.86 1.63
CA GLN A 191 -8.55 23.14 2.47
C GLN A 191 -8.17 21.83 3.15
N ALA A 192 -6.88 21.56 3.30
CA ALA A 192 -6.44 20.32 3.91
C ALA A 192 -5.04 20.45 4.49
N ASP A 193 -4.75 19.66 5.51
CA ASP A 193 -3.44 19.54 6.16
C ASP A 193 -3.14 18.08 6.56
N LEU A 194 -1.85 17.80 6.74
CA LEU A 194 -1.36 16.58 7.38
C LEU A 194 -0.98 16.92 8.82
N VAL A 195 -1.65 16.32 9.79
CA VAL A 195 -1.45 16.61 11.21
C VAL A 195 -1.06 15.36 11.98
N GLN A 196 -0.24 15.54 13.01
CA GLN A 196 0.03 14.47 13.97
C GLN A 196 -1.16 14.34 14.92
N TYR A 197 -1.91 13.23 14.85
CA TYR A 197 -3.12 13.05 15.67
C TYR A 197 -2.88 12.30 16.99
N CYS A 198 -1.77 11.60 17.12
CA CYS A 198 -1.38 10.93 18.37
C CYS A 198 0.14 10.92 18.56
N LEU A 199 0.57 10.64 19.78
CA LEU A 199 1.99 10.45 20.08
C LEU A 199 2.52 9.21 19.35
N GLU A 200 3.79 9.26 18.94
CA GLU A 200 4.44 8.13 18.27
C GLU A 200 4.43 6.86 19.15
N GLU A 201 4.49 7.03 20.46
CA GLU A 201 4.40 5.94 21.45
C GLU A 201 3.04 5.21 21.41
N VAL A 202 1.98 5.88 20.96
CA VAL A 202 0.66 5.29 20.77
C VAL A 202 0.57 4.57 19.43
N SER A 203 1.10 5.17 18.37
CA SER A 203 1.14 4.60 17.03
C SER A 203 2.25 5.21 16.19
N ALA A 204 3.02 4.38 15.49
CA ALA A 204 3.94 4.84 14.44
C ALA A 204 3.21 5.35 13.19
N GLU A 205 1.90 5.05 13.07
CA GLU A 205 0.99 5.60 12.06
C GLU A 205 0.14 6.70 12.70
N ASN A 206 0.78 7.85 12.93
CA ASN A 206 0.23 8.98 13.66
C ASN A 206 -0.08 10.20 12.77
N CYS A 207 -0.10 10.01 11.44
CA CYS A 207 -0.45 11.05 10.47
C CYS A 207 -1.95 10.99 10.12
N LEU A 208 -2.63 12.13 10.20
CA LEU A 208 -4.03 12.31 9.82
C LEU A 208 -4.13 13.31 8.67
N LEU A 209 -4.75 12.90 7.57
CA LEU A 209 -5.21 13.81 6.53
C LEU A 209 -6.53 14.43 6.98
N VAL A 210 -6.50 15.72 7.27
CA VAL A 210 -7.69 16.50 7.63
C VAL A 210 -8.00 17.49 6.51
N ALA A 211 -9.26 17.60 6.13
CA ALA A 211 -9.72 18.54 5.12
C ALA A 211 -11.10 19.11 5.46
N TRP A 212 -11.34 20.34 5.04
CA TRP A 212 -12.59 21.07 5.27
C TRP A 212 -12.93 21.96 4.07
N ALA A 213 -14.22 22.20 3.87
CA ALA A 213 -14.70 23.13 2.85
C ALA A 213 -14.12 24.53 3.08
N ARG A 214 -13.74 25.23 2.00
CA ARG A 214 -13.41 26.65 2.08
C ARG A 214 -14.66 27.40 2.50
N ASP A 215 -14.54 28.31 3.46
CA ASP A 215 -15.58 29.29 3.73
C ASP A 215 -15.76 30.14 2.46
N THR A 216 -16.76 29.81 1.63
CA THR A 216 -17.30 30.75 0.68
C THR A 216 -18.22 31.66 1.48
N PRO A 217 -17.91 32.96 1.65
CA PRO A 217 -18.89 33.86 2.23
C PRO A 217 -20.17 33.76 1.39
N ASP A 218 -21.31 33.52 2.05
CA ASP A 218 -22.61 33.59 1.41
C ASP A 218 -22.72 34.96 0.75
N VAL A 219 -22.59 35.02 -0.58
CA VAL A 219 -23.03 36.18 -1.33
C VAL A 219 -24.55 36.13 -1.27
N LYS A 220 -25.11 36.83 -0.29
CA LYS A 220 -26.53 37.13 -0.28
C LYS A 220 -26.76 38.16 -1.39
N ASP A 221 -27.36 37.70 -2.49
CA ASP A 221 -27.95 38.55 -3.53
C ASP A 221 -29.00 39.50 -2.94
#